data_AF-A0A817YMA1-F1
#
_entry.id   AF-A0A817YMA1-F1
#
_cell.length_a   1.000
_cell.length_b   1.000
_cell.length_c   1.000
_cell.angle_alpha   90.00
_cell.angle_beta   90.00
_cell.angle_gamma   90.00
#
_symmetry.space_group_name_H-M   'P 1'
#
loop_
_entity.id
_entity.type
_entity.pdbx_description
1 polymer ?
#
loop_
_entity_poly.entity_id
_entity_poly.type
_entity_poly.pdbx_seq_one_letter_code
_entity_poly.pdbx_strand_id
1 'polypeptide(L)'
;MSKLVQAGDKAKNIHLWTTASTKFSLFTATEQSPVLLAFFPCAFTKHDNKVLNGINDKYIKLFKDLNVRIIGISTDTHWTLDAYKNEKNIKFEMASDFNKDAAKAYGILMDKYSSYGYNGVAKEACILVAFDK
;
A
#
# COMPACT_ATOMS: atom_id res chain seq x y z
N MET A 1 -18.04 -3.25 -8.96
CA MET A 1 -16.65 -3.38 -8.47
C MET A 1 -15.72 -3.46 -9.67
N SER A 2 -14.55 -2.85 -9.59
CA SER A 2 -13.46 -2.98 -10.55
C SER A 2 -12.89 -4.41 -10.55
N LYS A 3 -12.40 -4.86 -11.70
CA LYS A 3 -11.78 -6.19 -11.86
C LYS A 3 -10.47 -6.25 -11.09
N LEU A 4 -10.24 -7.33 -10.32
CA LEU A 4 -8.96 -7.63 -9.69
C LEU A 4 -7.87 -7.72 -10.74
N VAL A 5 -6.79 -6.97 -10.55
CA VAL A 5 -5.64 -7.02 -11.46
C VAL A 5 -4.96 -8.39 -11.45
N GLN A 6 -4.40 -8.77 -12.58
CA GLN A 6 -3.62 -10.00 -12.77
C GLN A 6 -2.19 -9.65 -13.19
N ALA A 7 -1.27 -10.61 -13.05
CA ALA A 7 0.07 -10.46 -13.59
C ALA A 7 0.02 -10.19 -15.10
N GLY A 8 0.77 -9.17 -15.54
CA GLY A 8 0.77 -8.71 -16.94
C GLY A 8 -0.28 -7.63 -17.26
N ASP A 9 -1.21 -7.31 -16.35
CA ASP A 9 -2.09 -6.15 -16.52
C ASP A 9 -1.28 -4.85 -16.40
N LYS A 10 -1.60 -3.86 -17.24
CA LYS A 10 -1.03 -2.51 -17.14
C LYS A 10 -1.31 -1.90 -15.77
N ALA A 11 -0.25 -1.34 -15.17
CA ALA A 11 -0.32 -0.61 -13.91
C ALA A 11 -1.37 0.51 -13.94
N LYS A 12 -2.01 0.75 -12.78
CA LYS A 12 -2.99 1.84 -12.63
C LYS A 12 -2.30 3.07 -12.08
N ASN A 13 -2.45 4.21 -12.75
CA ASN A 13 -1.89 5.45 -12.26
C ASN A 13 -2.64 5.91 -11.00
N ILE A 14 -1.96 5.97 -9.87
CA ILE A 14 -2.51 6.37 -8.57
C ILE A 14 -1.71 7.52 -8.00
N HIS A 15 -2.41 8.44 -7.32
CA HIS A 15 -1.81 9.59 -6.65
C HIS A 15 -2.28 9.67 -5.20
N LEU A 16 -1.37 9.47 -4.25
CA LEU A 16 -1.73 9.31 -2.83
C LEU A 16 -1.01 10.34 -1.97
N TRP A 17 -1.61 10.71 -0.84
CA TRP A 17 -0.94 11.53 0.18
C TRP A 17 -0.01 10.66 1.00
N THR A 18 1.26 11.03 1.10
CA THR A 18 2.25 10.33 1.94
C THR A 18 2.20 10.81 3.38
N THR A 19 2.81 10.07 4.30
CA THR A 19 2.98 10.52 5.69
C THR A 19 3.82 11.80 5.81
N ALA A 20 4.66 12.10 4.81
CA ALA A 20 5.40 13.35 4.70
C ALA A 20 4.55 14.54 4.21
N SER A 21 3.23 14.37 4.07
CA SER A 21 2.31 15.38 3.52
C SER A 21 2.68 15.83 2.10
N THR A 22 3.23 14.92 1.30
CA THR A 22 3.51 15.12 -0.13
C THR A 22 2.66 14.18 -0.98
N LYS A 23 2.64 14.41 -2.31
CA LYS A 23 1.95 13.54 -3.26
C LYS A 23 2.89 12.49 -3.82
N PHE A 24 2.56 11.23 -3.59
CA PHE A 24 3.13 10.09 -4.31
C PHE A 24 2.43 9.92 -5.66
N SER A 25 3.19 9.68 -6.72
CA SER A 25 2.71 9.28 -8.05
C SER A 25 3.35 7.94 -8.39
N LEU A 26 2.54 6.91 -8.63
CA LEU A 26 3.08 5.59 -8.97
C LEU A 26 3.89 5.65 -10.27
N PHE A 27 3.36 6.33 -11.29
CA PHE A 27 3.99 6.35 -12.60
C PHE A 27 5.34 7.07 -12.59
N THR A 28 5.46 8.15 -11.81
CA THR A 28 6.73 8.85 -11.61
C THR A 28 7.71 8.00 -10.79
N ALA A 29 7.23 7.26 -9.79
CA ALA A 29 8.09 6.37 -9.01
C ALA A 29 8.63 5.21 -9.85
N THR A 30 7.80 4.62 -10.73
CA THR A 30 8.18 3.50 -11.61
C THR A 30 9.18 3.88 -12.70
N GLU A 31 9.37 5.16 -12.98
CA GLU A 31 10.42 5.65 -13.90
C GLU A 31 11.83 5.51 -13.30
N GLN A 32 11.96 5.22 -12.00
CA GLN A 32 13.24 5.13 -11.29
C GLN A 32 13.53 3.72 -10.75
N SER A 33 12.49 3.00 -10.31
CA SER A 33 12.59 1.65 -9.75
C SER A 33 11.26 0.93 -9.80
N PRO A 34 11.24 -0.42 -9.79
CA PRO A 34 10.02 -1.15 -9.49
C PRO A 34 9.44 -0.72 -8.14
N VAL A 35 8.12 -0.73 -8.02
CA VAL A 35 7.41 -0.31 -6.81
C VAL A 35 6.57 -1.46 -6.27
N LEU A 36 6.80 -1.83 -5.01
CA LEU A 36 5.94 -2.73 -4.25
C LEU A 36 4.86 -1.92 -3.52
N LEU A 37 3.61 -2.06 -3.97
CA LEU A 37 2.43 -1.57 -3.27
C LEU A 37 2.00 -2.61 -2.23
N ALA A 38 2.14 -2.29 -0.95
CA ALA A 38 1.75 -3.16 0.17
C ALA A 38 0.47 -2.65 0.83
N PHE A 39 -0.68 -3.15 0.37
CA PHE A 39 -1.98 -2.82 0.92
C PHE A 39 -2.26 -3.60 2.20
N PHE A 40 -2.84 -2.93 3.19
CA PHE A 40 -3.28 -3.54 4.42
C PHE A 40 -4.61 -2.93 4.89
N PRO A 41 -5.42 -3.66 5.69
CA PRO A 41 -6.79 -3.24 5.97
C PRO A 41 -6.89 -1.99 6.84
N CYS A 42 -6.26 -2.00 8.02
CA CYS A 42 -6.34 -0.89 8.97
C CYS A 42 -5.06 -0.81 9.82
N ALA A 43 -4.65 0.41 10.15
CA ALA A 43 -3.67 0.66 11.20
C ALA A 43 -4.23 0.30 12.59
N PHE A 44 -3.34 0.07 13.56
CA PHE A 44 -3.70 -0.15 14.98
C PHE A 44 -4.71 -1.28 15.27
N THR A 45 -4.77 -2.32 14.43
CA THR A 45 -5.60 -3.50 14.74
C THR A 45 -4.89 -4.48 15.66
N LYS A 46 -5.67 -5.26 16.44
CA LYS A 46 -5.15 -6.24 17.41
C LYS A 46 -4.29 -7.34 16.77
N HIS A 47 -4.56 -7.66 15.50
CA HIS A 47 -3.72 -8.57 14.75
C HIS A 47 -2.69 -7.72 14.01
N ASP A 48 -1.42 -7.85 14.38
CA ASP A 48 -0.36 -7.20 13.63
C ASP A 48 -0.46 -7.59 12.14
N ASN A 49 -0.32 -6.59 11.26
CA ASN A 49 -0.42 -6.78 9.82
C ASN A 49 0.75 -7.64 9.33
N LYS A 50 0.49 -8.92 9.05
CA LYS A 50 1.53 -9.91 8.71
C LYS A 50 2.36 -9.51 7.50
N VAL A 51 1.73 -8.91 6.49
CA VAL A 51 2.41 -8.38 5.31
C VAL A 51 3.37 -7.26 5.68
N LEU A 52 2.91 -6.23 6.39
CA LEU A 52 3.75 -5.10 6.77
C LEU A 52 4.92 -5.53 7.66
N ASN A 53 4.67 -6.38 8.65
CA ASN A 53 5.73 -6.90 9.54
C ASN A 53 6.72 -7.76 8.78
N GLY A 54 6.25 -8.65 7.90
CA GLY A 54 7.12 -9.46 7.05
C GLY A 54 8.04 -8.59 6.18
N ILE A 55 7.48 -7.56 5.54
CA ILE A 55 8.26 -6.61 4.75
C ILE A 55 9.26 -5.86 5.64
N ASN A 56 8.80 -5.28 6.74
CA ASN A 56 9.63 -4.42 7.61
C ASN A 56 10.78 -5.17 8.27
N ASP A 57 10.53 -6.39 8.74
CA ASP A 57 11.47 -7.10 9.61
C ASP A 57 12.33 -8.11 8.84
N LYS A 58 11.79 -8.72 7.77
CA LYS A 58 12.45 -9.82 7.06
C LYS A 58 12.90 -9.45 5.65
N TYR A 59 12.07 -8.76 4.88
CA TYR A 59 12.30 -8.58 3.44
C TYR A 59 12.82 -7.20 3.04
N ILE A 60 12.89 -6.24 3.96
CA ILE A 60 13.30 -4.88 3.63
C ILE A 60 14.69 -4.80 3.00
N LYS A 61 15.64 -5.61 3.49
CA LYS A 61 16.99 -5.65 2.93
C LYS A 61 16.97 -6.21 1.51
N LEU A 62 16.21 -7.29 1.27
CA LEU A 62 16.07 -7.88 -0.05
C LEU A 62 15.51 -6.87 -1.06
N PHE A 63 14.43 -6.16 -0.72
CA PHE A 63 13.86 -5.16 -1.63
C PHE A 63 14.81 -4.00 -1.88
N LYS A 64 15.56 -3.57 -0.85
CA LYS A 64 16.61 -2.56 -1.02
C LYS A 64 17.71 -3.02 -1.98
N ASP A 65 18.20 -4.25 -1.81
CA ASP A 65 19.27 -4.84 -2.63
C ASP A 65 18.81 -5.01 -4.10
N LEU A 66 17.52 -5.23 -4.33
CA LEU A 66 16.89 -5.31 -5.65
C LEU A 66 16.45 -3.94 -6.22
N ASN A 67 16.77 -2.84 -5.55
CA ASN A 67 16.32 -1.49 -5.92
C ASN A 67 14.79 -1.39 -6.11
N VAL A 68 14.02 -2.04 -5.23
CA VAL A 68 12.55 -1.97 -5.21
C VAL A 68 12.11 -0.98 -4.15
N ARG A 69 11.36 0.04 -4.56
CA ARG A 69 10.72 0.97 -3.63
C ARG A 69 9.49 0.32 -3.00
N ILE A 70 9.36 0.40 -1.69
CA ILE A 70 8.18 -0.10 -0.97
C ILE A 70 7.29 1.08 -0.58
N ILE A 71 5.98 0.93 -0.77
CA ILE A 71 4.99 1.86 -0.23
C ILE A 71 3.84 1.09 0.47
N GLY A 72 3.66 1.35 1.76
CA GLY A 72 2.53 0.80 2.54
C GLY A 72 1.27 1.63 2.30
N ILE A 73 0.13 1.00 2.01
CA ILE A 73 -1.10 1.69 1.66
C ILE A 73 -2.28 1.18 2.50
N SER A 74 -3.05 2.09 3.08
CA SER A 74 -4.33 1.80 3.73
C SER A 74 -5.32 2.93 3.44
N THR A 75 -6.61 2.66 3.67
CA THR A 75 -7.68 3.67 3.65
C THR A 75 -7.69 4.58 4.89
N ASP A 76 -6.74 4.42 5.81
CA ASP A 76 -6.49 5.36 6.91
C ASP A 76 -5.99 6.73 6.41
N THR A 77 -6.19 7.78 7.20
CA THR A 77 -5.64 9.12 6.87
C THR A 77 -4.12 9.12 6.95
N HIS A 78 -3.45 10.00 6.19
CA HIS A 78 -1.99 10.08 6.22
C HIS A 78 -1.42 10.46 7.60
N TRP A 79 -2.18 11.19 8.43
CA TRP A 79 -1.81 11.47 9.82
C TRP A 79 -1.87 10.22 10.71
N THR A 80 -2.93 9.40 10.56
CA THR A 80 -3.03 8.09 11.23
C THR A 80 -1.87 7.18 10.84
N LEU A 81 -1.54 7.16 9.55
CA LEU A 81 -0.44 6.37 9.03
C LEU A 81 0.93 6.87 9.49
N ASP A 82 1.12 8.17 9.65
CA ASP A 82 2.36 8.72 10.20
C ASP A 82 2.57 8.30 11.66
N ALA A 83 1.53 8.44 12.49
CA ALA A 83 1.56 7.95 13.87
C ALA A 83 1.84 6.44 13.94
N TYR A 84 1.19 5.65 13.08
CA TYR A 84 1.40 4.19 13.03
C TYR A 84 2.81 3.82 12.58
N LYS A 85 3.33 4.51 11.56
CA LYS A 85 4.70 4.34 11.07
C LYS A 85 5.72 4.56 12.18
N ASN A 86 5.53 5.62 12.96
CA ASN A 86 6.40 5.96 14.09
C ASN A 86 6.30 4.95 15.23
N GLU A 87 5.09 4.55 15.64
CA GLU A 87 4.90 3.56 16.72
C GLU A 87 5.52 2.19 16.37
N LYS A 88 5.34 1.75 15.12
CA LYS A 88 5.81 0.44 14.66
C LYS A 88 7.23 0.45 14.09
N ASN A 89 7.92 1.60 14.11
CA ASN A 89 9.24 1.79 13.49
C ASN A 89 9.27 1.26 12.04
N ILE A 90 8.25 1.60 11.25
CA ILE A 90 8.17 1.19 9.84
C ILE A 90 9.20 1.97 9.03
N LYS A 91 10.08 1.24 8.34
CA LYS A 91 11.28 1.76 7.67
C LYS A 91 11.06 2.17 6.21
N PHE A 92 9.84 2.07 5.71
CA PHE A 92 9.46 2.44 4.35
C PHE A 92 8.37 3.52 4.35
N GLU A 93 8.11 4.10 3.18
CA GLU A 93 7.10 5.14 3.03
C GLU A 93 5.69 4.56 3.17
N MET A 94 4.76 5.36 3.71
CA MET A 94 3.35 4.99 3.75
C MET A 94 2.52 6.08 3.07
N ALA A 95 1.42 5.67 2.44
CA ALA A 95 0.51 6.56 1.76
C ALA A 95 -0.95 6.23 2.05
N SER A 96 -1.75 7.28 2.14
CA SER A 96 -3.17 7.24 2.44
C SER A 96 -3.98 7.12 1.16
N ASP A 97 -4.77 6.05 1.08
CA ASP A 97 -5.84 5.84 0.12
C ASP A 97 -7.21 6.13 0.75
N PHE A 98 -7.31 7.22 1.52
CA PHE A 98 -8.54 7.59 2.24
C PHE A 98 -9.78 7.68 1.32
N ASN A 99 -9.57 8.10 0.07
CA ASN A 99 -10.63 8.20 -0.95
C ASN A 99 -10.90 6.87 -1.69
N LYS A 100 -10.11 5.83 -1.40
CA LYS A 100 -10.26 4.45 -1.92
C LYS A 100 -10.00 4.36 -3.42
N ASP A 101 -9.27 5.30 -3.99
CA ASP A 101 -9.02 5.39 -5.43
C ASP A 101 -8.05 4.28 -5.87
N ALA A 102 -7.00 4.02 -5.10
CA ALA A 102 -6.03 2.98 -5.41
C ALA A 102 -6.62 1.58 -5.19
N ALA A 103 -7.25 1.33 -4.04
CA ALA A 103 -7.86 0.04 -3.74
C ALA A 103 -8.96 -0.32 -4.75
N LYS A 104 -9.75 0.67 -5.21
CA LYS A 104 -10.65 0.48 -6.34
C LYS A 104 -9.87 0.21 -7.62
N ALA A 105 -8.90 1.02 -8.01
CA ALA A 105 -8.20 0.84 -9.28
C ALA A 105 -7.58 -0.56 -9.43
N TYR A 106 -7.07 -1.14 -8.34
CA TYR A 106 -6.48 -2.47 -8.31
C TYR A 106 -7.48 -3.61 -8.03
N GLY A 107 -8.76 -3.31 -7.81
CA GLY A 107 -9.81 -4.32 -7.59
C GLY A 107 -9.69 -5.06 -6.25
N ILE A 108 -9.15 -4.39 -5.23
CA ILE A 108 -8.90 -4.94 -3.89
C ILE A 108 -9.68 -4.22 -2.79
N LEU A 109 -10.56 -3.28 -3.15
CA LEU A 109 -11.48 -2.66 -2.18
C LEU A 109 -12.52 -3.70 -1.73
N MET A 110 -12.64 -3.89 -0.42
CA MET A 110 -13.67 -4.76 0.17
C MET A 110 -14.96 -3.98 0.35
N ASP A 111 -16.06 -4.50 -0.20
CA ASP A 111 -17.40 -3.97 0.04
C ASP A 111 -17.76 -4.03 1.52
N LYS A 112 -17.44 -5.15 2.18
CA LYS A 112 -17.64 -5.35 3.62
C LYS A 112 -16.48 -6.13 4.23
N TYR A 113 -15.85 -5.56 5.25
CA TYR A 113 -14.88 -6.23 6.10
C TYR A 113 -15.62 -6.98 7.21
N SER A 114 -15.86 -8.28 6.98
CA SER A 114 -16.84 -9.10 7.72
C SER A 114 -16.65 -9.11 9.25
N SER A 115 -15.40 -9.06 9.74
CA SER A 115 -15.11 -9.09 11.17
C SER A 115 -15.63 -7.88 11.95
N TYR A 116 -15.82 -6.73 11.27
CA TYR A 116 -16.22 -5.48 11.90
C TYR A 116 -17.40 -4.77 11.19
N GLY A 117 -17.82 -5.27 10.03
CA GLY A 117 -18.90 -4.68 9.23
C GLY A 117 -18.53 -3.36 8.55
N TYR A 118 -17.24 -3.02 8.45
CA TYR A 118 -16.79 -1.79 7.80
C TYR A 118 -16.80 -1.88 6.29
N ASN A 119 -17.11 -0.77 5.61
CA ASN A 119 -17.18 -0.72 4.16
C ASN A 119 -16.03 0.08 3.55
N GLY A 120 -15.48 -0.42 2.45
CA GLY A 120 -14.44 0.25 1.70
C GLY A 120 -13.10 0.26 2.43
N VAL A 121 -12.73 -0.91 2.94
CA VAL A 121 -11.41 -1.20 3.51
C VAL A 121 -10.58 -1.92 2.44
N ALA A 122 -9.28 -1.63 2.32
CA ALA A 122 -8.43 -2.35 1.38
C ALA A 122 -8.20 -3.79 1.84
N LYS A 123 -8.25 -4.76 0.92
CA LYS A 123 -7.80 -6.12 1.20
C LYS A 123 -6.29 -6.13 1.40
N GLU A 124 -5.79 -7.00 2.29
CA GLU A 124 -4.36 -7.28 2.40
C GLU A 124 -3.84 -7.83 1.05
N ALA A 125 -2.89 -7.12 0.43
CA ALA A 125 -2.36 -7.47 -0.89
C ALA A 125 -0.98 -6.84 -1.13
N CYS A 126 -0.11 -7.57 -1.84
CA CYS A 126 1.14 -7.05 -2.38
C CYS A 126 1.07 -7.04 -3.90
N ILE A 127 1.34 -5.89 -4.52
CA ILE A 127 1.36 -5.74 -5.98
C ILE A 127 2.71 -5.13 -6.35
N LEU A 128 3.51 -5.87 -7.12
CA LEU A 128 4.77 -5.39 -7.66
C LEU A 128 4.52 -4.79 -9.04
N VAL A 129 4.90 -3.53 -9.22
CA VAL A 129 4.81 -2.80 -10.48
C VAL A 129 6.21 -2.66 -11.05
N ALA A 130 6.41 -3.20 -12.27
CA ALA A 130 7.69 -3.16 -12.97
C ALA A 130 7.97 -1.78 -13.58
N PHE A 131 9.20 -1.60 -14.09
CA PHE A 131 9.69 -0.33 -14.65
C PHE A 131 8.91 0.11 -15.91
N ASP A 132 8.27 -0.84 -16.62
CA ASP A 132 7.62 -0.66 -17.92
C ASP A 132 6.07 -0.60 -17.89
N LYS A 133 5.46 -0.57 -16.70
CA LYS A 133 4.01 -0.34 -16.42
C LYS A 133 3.01 -1.36 -16.96
#